data_AF-A0A8W8IGY2-F1
#
_entry.id   AF-A0A8W8IGY2-F1
#
_cell.length_a   1.000
_cell.length_b   1.000
_cell.length_c   1.000
_cell.angle_alpha   90.00
_cell.angle_beta   90.00
_cell.angle_gamma   90.00
#
_symmetry.space_group_name_H-M   'P 1'
#
loop_
_entity.id
_entity.type
_entity.pdbx_description
1 polymer ?
#
loop_
_entity_poly.entity_id
_entity_poly.type
_entity_poly.pdbx_seq_one_letter_code
_entity_poly.pdbx_strand_id
1 'polypeptide(L)' 'QSFGGYVRDIKEWIKEAIKLGQVIGDTSKYHTEFSYTAGYDSPFRFLNRHNEIWFIAKQQ' A
#
# COMPACT_ATOMS: atom_id res chain seq x y z
N GLN A 1 0.16 3.15 -4.46
CA GLN A 1 -0.60 2.12 -5.22
C GLN A 1 -2.00 2.04 -4.64
N SER A 2 -3.03 1.94 -5.48
CA SER A 2 -4.39 1.61 -5.05
C SER A 2 -4.73 0.16 -5.43
N PHE A 3 -5.49 -0.52 -4.59
CA PHE A 3 -5.96 -1.87 -4.84
C PHE A 3 -7.29 -2.15 -4.12
N GLY A 4 -8.08 -3.07 -4.67
CA GLY A 4 -9.38 -3.44 -4.14
C GLY A 4 -9.36 -4.71 -3.29
N GLY A 5 -10.49 -4.98 -2.63
CA GLY A 5 -10.72 -6.21 -1.88
C GLY A 5 -10.51 -6.09 -0.38
N TYR A 6 -10.68 -7.21 0.31
CA TYR A 6 -10.46 -7.30 1.75
C TYR A 6 -9.00 -7.60 2.03
N VAL A 7 -8.39 -6.77 2.87
CA VAL A 7 -7.10 -7.09 3.43
C VAL A 7 -7.30 -7.77 4.77
N ARG A 8 -7.00 -9.06 4.84
CA ARG A 8 -7.27 -9.88 6.03
C ARG A 8 -6.08 -9.98 6.96
N ASP A 9 -4.88 -9.83 6.42
CA ASP A 9 -3.64 -9.96 7.16
C ASP A 9 -2.57 -8.96 6.71
N ILE A 10 -1.49 -8.89 7.48
CA ILE A 10 -0.36 -8.00 7.17
C ILE A 10 0.43 -8.44 5.93
N LYS A 11 0.36 -9.73 5.53
CA LYS A 11 1.12 -10.26 4.40
C LYS A 11 0.58 -9.74 3.08
N GLU A 12 -0.74 -9.58 2.98
CA GLU A 12 -1.40 -8.95 1.83
C GLU A 12 -0.96 -7.49 1.68
N TRP A 13 -0.87 -6.71 2.77
CA TRP A 13 -0.31 -5.35 2.74
C TRP A 13 1.14 -5.34 2.26
N ILE A 14 1.99 -6.24 2.79
CA ILE A 14 3.40 -6.35 2.39
C ILE A 14 3.53 -6.70 0.91
N LYS A 15 2.68 -7.58 0.39
CA LYS A 15 2.68 -7.97 -1.03
C LYS A 15 2.40 -6.76 -1.94
N GLU A 16 1.42 -5.93 -1.59
CA GLU A 16 1.13 -4.71 -2.35
C GLU A 16 2.23 -3.64 -2.20
N ALA A 17 2.89 -3.57 -1.04
CA ALA A 17 4.08 -2.73 -0.85
C ALA A 17 5.22 -3.15 -1.78
N ILE A 18 5.51 -4.45 -1.85
CA ILE A 18 6.57 -5.00 -2.72
C ILE A 18 6.26 -4.69 -4.19
N LYS A 19 5.00 -4.89 -4.63
CA LYS A 19 4.59 -4.53 -5.99
C LYS A 19 4.79 -3.05 -6.29
N LEU A 20 4.40 -2.16 -5.37
CA LEU A 20 4.63 -0.72 -5.54
C LEU A 20 6.13 -0.42 -5.65
N GLY A 21 6.96 -1.06 -4.82
CA GLY A 21 8.42 -0.87 -4.86
C GLY A 21 9.03 -1.35 -6.18
N GLN A 22 8.54 -2.48 -6.71
CA GLN A 22 8.93 -2.99 -8.03
C GLN A 22 8.53 -2.03 -9.16
N VAL A 23 7.34 -1.41 -9.08
CA VAL A 23 6.88 -0.42 -10.07
C VAL A 23 7.70 0.86 -10.02
N ILE A 24 8.10 1.33 -8.83
CA ILE A 24 8.98 2.50 -8.70
C ILE A 24 10.38 2.19 -9.23
N GLY A 25 10.88 0.97 -8.98
CA GLY A 25 12.15 0.47 -9.52
C GLY A 25 13.40 1.16 -8.95
N ASP A 26 13.24 2.06 -7.97
CA ASP A 26 14.32 2.89 -7.43
C ASP A 26 14.09 3.18 -5.95
N THR A 27 14.79 2.43 -5.10
CA THR A 27 14.70 2.49 -3.63
C THR A 27 15.38 3.73 -3.03
N SER A 28 16.11 4.51 -3.82
CA SER A 28 16.70 5.78 -3.35
C SER A 28 15.66 6.88 -3.19
N LYS A 29 14.52 6.77 -3.88
CA LYS A 29 13.46 7.80 -3.89
C LYS A 29 12.55 7.79 -2.66
N TYR A 30 12.56 6.73 -1.86
CA TYR A 30 11.63 6.57 -0.75
C TYR A 30 12.22 5.77 0.41
N HIS A 31 11.58 5.88 1.57
CA HIS A 31 11.93 5.08 2.75
C HIS A 31 11.45 3.64 2.58
N THR A 32 12.38 2.68 2.61
CA THR A 32 12.10 1.25 2.45
C THR A 32 11.72 0.55 3.76
N GLU A 33 11.96 1.22 4.89
CA GLU A 33 11.77 0.67 6.24
C GLU A 33 10.31 0.66 6.67
N PHE A 34 9.50 1.59 6.14
CA PHE A 34 8.10 1.74 6.51
C PHE A 34 7.25 2.23 5.34
N SER A 35 5.95 1.97 5.45
CA SER A 35 4.92 2.46 4.53
C SER A 35 3.66 2.79 5.31
N TYR A 36 2.83 3.65 4.74
CA TYR A 36 1.52 3.95 5.29
C TYR A 36 0.44 3.26 4.47
N THR A 37 -0.56 2.74 5.17
CA THR A 37 -1.72 2.08 4.57
C THR A 37 -2.98 2.86 4.89
N ALA A 38 -3.84 3.04 3.91
CA ALA A 38 -5.15 3.65 4.10
C ALA A 38 -6.24 2.72 3.53
N GLY A 39 -7.10 2.21 4.40
CA GLY A 39 -8.28 1.43 4.01
C GLY A 39 -9.52 2.28 4.17
N TYR A 40 -10.18 2.64 3.07
CA TYR A 40 -11.19 3.70 3.07
C TYR A 40 -12.64 3.23 3.22
N ASP A 41 -12.88 2.02 3.72
CA ASP A 41 -14.23 1.48 3.79
C ASP A 41 -14.57 0.83 5.12
N SER A 42 -15.75 1.21 5.64
CA SER A 42 -16.43 0.60 6.77
C SER A 42 -16.40 -0.94 6.66
N PRO A 43 -16.29 -1.67 7.79
CA PRO A 43 -16.38 -3.13 7.79
C PRO A 43 -17.65 -3.67 7.12
N PHE A 44 -18.70 -2.84 6.97
CA PHE A 44 -19.98 -3.19 6.34
C PHE A 44 -20.08 -2.87 4.84
N ARG A 45 -19.05 -2.31 4.20
CA ARG A 45 -19.06 -2.09 2.75
C ARG A 45 -18.36 -3.27 2.05
N PHE A 46 -19.19 -4.14 1.48
CA PHE A 46 -18.77 -5.41 0.88
C PHE A 46 -18.32 -5.30 -0.58
N LEU A 47 -18.74 -4.27 -1.30
CA LEU A 47 -18.43 -4.05 -2.72
C LEU A 47 -17.66 -2.74 -2.90
N ASN A 48 -16.76 -2.72 -3.88
CA ASN A 48 -15.97 -1.55 -4.26
C ASN A 48 -15.06 -0.99 -3.15
N ARG A 49 -14.47 -1.89 -2.34
CA ARG A 49 -13.49 -1.49 -1.32
C ARG A 49 -12.24 -0.89 -1.96
N HIS A 50 -11.78 0.24 -1.44
CA HIS A 50 -10.59 0.95 -1.91
C HIS A 50 -9.53 1.01 -0.81
N ASN A 51 -8.38 0.40 -1.08
CA ASN A 51 -7.23 0.45 -0.21
C ASN A 51 -6.08 1.13 -0.94
N GLU A 52 -5.25 1.83 -0.18
CA GLU A 52 -4.06 2.49 -0.68
C GLU A 52 -2.85 2.17 0.19
N ILE A 53 -1.68 2.14 -0.46
CA ILE A 53 -0.39 2.09 0.20
C ILE A 53 0.53 3.14 -0.36
N TRP A 54 1.18 3.86 0.55
CA TRP A 54 2.03 5.01 0.27
C TRP A 54 3.43 4.77 0.84
N PHE A 55 4.44 5.03 0.01
CA PHE A 55 5.80 5.22 0.49
C PHE A 55 6.07 6.69 0.72
N ILE A 56 6.82 7.01 1.77
CA ILE A 56 7.28 8.37 2.00
C ILE A 56 8.51 8.62 1.13
N ALA A 57 8.42 9.65 0.30
CA ALA A 57 9.56 10.10 -0.49
C ALA A 57 10.68 10.58 0.43
N LYS A 58 11.92 10.23 0.10
CA LYS A 58 13.10 10.82 0.73
C LYS A 58 13.23 12.25 0.23
N GLN A 59 13.40 13.21 1.13
CA GLN A 59 13.80 14.56 0.70
C GLN A 59 15.21 14.46 0.11
N GLN A 60 15.37 15.00 -1.11
CA GLN A 60 16.67 15.18 -1.76
C GLN A 60 17.46 16.28 -1.06
#